data_AF-A0A1W5D4E4-F1
#
_entry.id   AF-A0A1W5D4E4-F1
#
_cell.length_a   1.000
_cell.length_b   1.000
_cell.length_c   1.000
_cell.angle_alpha   90.00
_cell.angle_beta   90.00
_cell.angle_gamma   90.00
#
_symmetry.space_group_name_H-M   'P 1'
#
loop_
_entity.id
_entity.type
_entity.pdbx_description
1 polymer ?
#
loop_
_entity_poly.entity_id
_entity_poly.type
_entity_poly.pdbx_seq_one_letter_code
_entity_poly.pdbx_strand_id
1 'polypeptide(L)'
;MVSHSHDVRTRIQALSLVEYGDPTKLVVELTGLSIHSINRLKTARERGYEPEKSKLLLTEYVADVPRSGCSKMITLEKGKALLDVRVDLEQIIGA
;
A
#
# COMPACT_ATOMS: atom_id res chain seq x y z
N MET A 1 2.88 -5.35 -16.64
CA MET A 1 4.06 -4.61 -16.15
C MET A 1 4.11 -4.75 -14.63
N VAL A 2 5.09 -5.47 -14.10
CA VAL A 2 5.29 -5.58 -12.64
C VAL A 2 5.98 -4.29 -12.21
N SER A 3 5.25 -3.34 -11.60
CA SER A 3 5.87 -2.16 -11.01
C SER A 3 6.78 -2.65 -9.89
N HIS A 4 8.10 -2.55 -10.09
CA HIS A 4 9.06 -2.86 -9.04
C HIS A 4 8.92 -1.76 -7.98
N SER A 5 8.10 -2.01 -6.97
CA SER A 5 8.01 -1.12 -5.81
C SER A 5 9.37 -1.17 -5.11
N HIS A 6 9.98 -0.01 -4.93
CA HIS A 6 11.22 0.06 -4.16
C HIS A 6 10.96 -0.45 -2.74
N ASP A 7 11.95 -1.15 -2.18
CA ASP A 7 11.84 -1.70 -0.85
C ASP A 7 11.64 -0.57 0.19
N VAL A 8 11.08 -0.94 1.33
CA VAL A 8 10.75 0.03 2.39
C VAL A 8 12.01 0.68 2.97
N ARG A 9 13.16 0.00 2.99
CA ARG A 9 14.41 0.53 3.55
C ARG A 9 14.97 1.64 2.68
N THR A 10 14.99 1.44 1.36
CA THR A 10 15.41 2.47 0.40
C THR A 10 14.55 3.72 0.51
N ARG A 11 13.23 3.54 0.70
CA ARG A 11 12.31 4.66 0.90
C ARG A 11 12.51 5.37 2.24
N ILE A 12 12.80 4.64 3.31
CA ILE A 12 13.16 5.23 4.62
C ILE A 12 14.45 6.04 4.49
N GLN A 13 15.46 5.51 3.82
CA GLN A 13 16.72 6.22 3.58
C GLN A 13 16.49 7.51 2.80
N ALA A 14 15.71 7.47 1.72
CA ALA A 14 15.35 8.67 0.97
C ALA A 14 14.60 9.71 1.81
N LEU A 15 13.65 9.28 2.64
CA LEU A 15 12.92 10.18 3.53
C LEU A 15 13.87 10.83 4.54
N SER A 16 14.83 10.08 5.09
CA SER A 16 15.82 10.63 6.02
C SER A 16 16.71 11.71 5.39
N LEU A 17 17.17 11.51 4.15
CA LEU A 17 17.99 12.49 3.42
C LEU A 17 17.20 13.76 3.12
N VAL A 18 15.94 13.62 2.71
CA VAL A 18 15.05 14.77 2.46
C VAL A 18 14.82 15.57 3.73
N GLU A 19 14.56 14.91 4.87
CA GLU A 19 14.36 15.60 6.15
C GLU A 19 15.66 16.21 6.70
N TYR A 20 16.83 15.68 6.32
CA TYR A 20 18.13 16.31 6.59
C TYR A 20 18.38 17.57 5.75
N GLY A 21 17.60 17.78 4.69
CA GLY A 21 17.69 18.95 3.82
C GLY A 21 18.52 18.72 2.55
N ASP A 22 18.86 17.47 2.23
CA ASP A 22 19.62 17.17 1.02
C ASP A 22 18.80 17.52 -0.24
N PRO A 23 19.44 18.08 -1.28
CA PRO A 23 18.75 18.44 -2.51
C PRO A 23 18.20 17.18 -3.20
N THR A 24 16.96 17.25 -3.69
CA THR A 24 16.26 16.10 -4.30
C THR A 24 17.08 15.41 -5.39
N LYS A 25 17.88 16.15 -6.17
CA LYS A 25 18.77 15.58 -7.19
C LYS A 25 19.78 14.60 -6.59
N LEU A 26 20.40 14.96 -5.47
CA LEU A 26 21.35 14.10 -4.76
C LEU A 26 20.63 12.87 -4.18
N VAL A 27 19.42 13.04 -3.64
CA VAL A 27 18.63 11.91 -3.11
C VAL A 27 18.28 10.91 -4.21
N VAL A 28 17.95 11.37 -5.42
CA VAL A 28 17.72 10.52 -6.60
C VAL A 28 18.97 9.71 -6.93
N GLU A 29 20.14 10.36 -6.98
CA GLU A 29 21.42 9.71 -7.29
C GLU A 29 21.79 8.65 -6.24
N LEU A 30 21.59 8.94 -4.95
CA LEU A 30 21.96 8.04 -3.86
C LEU A 30 21.01 6.85 -3.70
N THR A 31 19.70 7.05 -3.94
CA THR A 31 18.68 6.03 -3.64
C THR A 31 18.10 5.37 -4.88
N GLY A 32 18.36 5.91 -6.07
CA GLY A 32 17.77 5.45 -7.33
C GLY A 32 16.26 5.69 -7.44
N LEU A 33 15.64 6.38 -6.48
CA LEU A 33 14.23 6.73 -6.52
C LEU A 33 13.97 7.86 -7.50
N SER A 34 12.85 7.78 -8.23
CA SER A 34 12.39 8.91 -9.04
C SER A 34 12.00 10.10 -8.17
N ILE A 35 12.09 11.31 -8.73
CA ILE A 35 11.60 12.54 -8.08
C ILE A 35 10.13 12.40 -7.65
N HIS A 36 9.31 11.75 -8.47
CA HIS A 36 7.90 11.49 -8.14
C HIS A 36 7.77 10.60 -6.91
N SER A 37 8.55 9.52 -6.82
CA SER A 37 8.58 8.63 -5.67
C SER A 37 9.01 9.35 -4.40
N ILE A 38 10.04 10.20 -4.47
CA ILE A 38 10.52 11.01 -3.34
C ILE A 38 9.42 11.99 -2.89
N ASN A 39 8.76 12.68 -3.82
CA ASN A 39 7.66 13.58 -3.48
C ASN A 39 6.49 12.84 -2.82
N ARG A 40 6.21 11.60 -3.22
CA ARG A 40 5.18 10.77 -2.59
C ARG A 40 5.51 10.40 -1.14
N LEU A 41 6.79 10.37 -0.75
CA LEU A 41 7.20 10.13 0.64
C LEU A 41 6.75 11.24 1.59
N LYS A 42 6.38 12.43 1.08
CA LYS A 42 5.80 13.51 1.91
C LYS A 42 4.47 13.08 2.58
N THR A 43 3.78 12.08 2.01
CA THR A 43 2.59 11.46 2.63
C THR A 43 2.89 10.72 3.94
N ALA A 44 4.17 10.51 4.29
CA ALA A 44 4.56 10.01 5.61
C ALA A 44 4.03 10.90 6.74
N ARG A 45 3.96 12.23 6.53
CA ARG A 45 3.39 13.17 7.50
C ARG A 45 1.90 12.96 7.72
N GLU A 46 1.16 12.67 6.64
CA GLU A 46 -0.27 12.31 6.71
C GLU A 46 -0.49 11.01 7.49
N ARG A 47 0.53 10.15 7.58
CA ARG A 47 0.53 8.88 8.32
C ARG A 47 1.05 9.02 9.76
N GLY A 48 1.29 10.25 10.23
CA GLY A 48 1.69 10.53 11.62
C GLY A 48 3.19 10.61 11.85
N TYR A 49 4.03 10.68 10.80
CA TYR A 49 5.43 11.02 10.97
C TYR A 49 5.61 12.50 11.30
N GLU A 50 6.10 12.79 12.51
CA GLU A 50 6.35 14.14 13.01
C GLU A 50 7.85 14.39 13.27
N PRO A 51 8.61 14.84 12.26
CA PRO A 51 10.07 15.00 12.36
C PRO A 51 10.50 16.00 13.44
N GLU A 52 9.64 16.96 13.80
CA GLU A 52 9.90 17.97 14.82
C GLU A 52 9.85 17.40 16.25
N LYS A 53 9.01 16.38 16.49
CA LYS A 53 8.87 15.75 17.81
C LYS A 53 9.78 14.52 17.95
N SER A 54 9.90 13.72 16.88
CA SER A 54 10.72 12.51 16.88
C SER A 54 11.26 12.22 15.49
N LYS A 55 12.58 12.05 15.39
CA LYS A 55 13.25 11.67 14.14
C LYS A 55 13.22 10.16 13.86
N LEU A 56 12.46 9.39 14.65
CA LEU A 56 12.34 7.95 14.46
C LEU A 56 11.49 7.66 13.22
N LEU A 57 12.10 7.02 12.22
CA LEU A 57 11.43 6.58 11.01
C LEU A 57 10.97 5.14 11.14
N LEU A 58 9.68 4.95 11.41
CA LEU A 58 9.04 3.64 11.43
C LEU A 58 8.67 3.20 10.01
N THR A 59 8.67 1.89 9.78
CA THR A 59 8.29 1.28 8.51
C THR A 59 6.85 1.62 8.09
N GLU A 60 5.96 1.79 9.07
CA GLU A 60 4.54 2.07 8.87
C GLU A 60 4.29 3.39 8.14
N TYR A 61 5.14 4.40 8.34
CA TYR A 61 5.00 5.69 7.67
C TYR A 61 5.28 5.61 6.16
N VAL A 62 6.05 4.61 5.74
CA VAL A 62 6.59 4.53 4.37
C VAL A 62 6.02 3.34 3.59
N ALA A 63 5.55 2.31 4.29
CA ALA A 63 4.93 1.13 3.70
C ALA A 63 3.70 1.50 2.85
N ASP A 64 3.46 0.77 1.76
CA ASP A 64 2.25 0.98 0.97
C ASP A 64 1.03 0.48 1.75
N VAL A 65 -0.04 1.27 1.75
CA VAL A 65 -1.34 0.85 2.29
C VAL A 65 -1.82 -0.35 1.49
N PRO A 66 -2.46 -1.35 2.13
CA PRO A 66 -3.07 -2.47 1.42
C PRO A 66 -3.95 -1.95 0.29
N ARG A 67 -3.70 -2.43 -0.94
CA ARG A 67 -4.57 -2.10 -2.06
C ARG A 67 -5.92 -2.73 -1.78
N SER A 68 -6.98 -1.92 -1.75
CA SER A 68 -8.33 -2.47 -1.75
C SER A 68 -8.45 -3.37 -2.97
N GLY A 69 -8.74 -4.65 -2.74
CA GLY A 69 -8.96 -5.59 -3.83
C GLY A 69 -10.07 -5.05 -4.72
N CYS A 70 -9.99 -5.34 -6.02
CA CYS A 70 -11.14 -5.12 -6.89
C CYS A 70 -12.28 -5.97 -6.36
N SER A 71 -13.31 -5.32 -5.80
CA SER A 71 -14.52 -6.01 -5.37
C SER A 71 -15.10 -6.69 -6.59
N LYS A 72 -15.09 -8.04 -6.62
CA LYS A 72 -15.85 -8.77 -7.62
C LYS A 72 -17.30 -8.41 -7.34
N MET A 73 -17.94 -7.66 -8.24
CA MET A 73 -19.38 -7.41 -8.18
C MET A 73 -20.11 -8.75 -8.26
N ILE A 74 -20.24 -9.43 -7.14
CA ILE A 74 -21.27 -10.43 -6.95
C ILE A 74 -22.50 -9.60 -6.62
N THR A 75 -23.32 -9.32 -7.64
CA THR A 75 -24.64 -8.74 -7.43
C THR A 75 -25.37 -9.60 -6.40
N LEU A 76 -26.06 -8.99 -5.42
CA LEU A 76 -26.79 -9.72 -4.37
C LEU A 76 -27.72 -10.81 -4.93
N GLU A 77 -28.24 -10.60 -6.15
CA GLU A 77 -29.02 -11.58 -6.90
C GLU A 77 -28.24 -12.85 -7.27
N LYS A 78 -26.99 -12.71 -7.70
CA LYS A 78 -26.11 -13.86 -8.00
C LYS A 78 -25.66 -14.59 -6.74
N GLY A 79 -25.51 -13.88 -5.62
CA GLY A 79 -25.20 -14.49 -4.33
C GLY A 79 -26.32 -15.40 -3.81
N LYS A 80 -27.58 -14.96 -3.94
CA LYS A 80 -28.76 -15.77 -3.58
C LYS A 80 -28.94 -16.99 -4.48
N ALA A 81 -28.79 -16.83 -5.79
CA ALA A 81 -28.88 -17.96 -6.73
C ALA A 81 -27.86 -19.07 -6.45
N LEU A 82 -26.66 -18.74 -5.97
CA LEU A 82 -25.65 -19.73 -5.57
C LEU A 82 -25.96 -20.43 -4.24
N LEU A 83 -26.70 -19.76 -3.34
CA LEU A 83 -27.14 -20.34 -2.06
C LEU A 83 -28.33 -21.28 -2.27
N ASP A 84 -29.29 -20.92 -3.13
CA ASP A 84 -30.47 -21.74 -3.40
C ASP A 84 -30.09 -23.08 -4.08
N VAL A 85 -29.19 -23.06 -5.08
CA VAL A 85 -28.66 -24.29 -5.73
C VAL A 85 -27.98 -25.24 -4.72
N ARG A 86 -27.38 -24.70 -3.67
CA ARG A 86 -26.69 -25.51 -2.65
C ARG A 86 -27.68 -26.20 -1.70
N VAL A 87 -28.82 -25.55 -1.38
CA VAL A 87 -29.88 -26.15 -0.58
C VAL A 87 -30.54 -27.31 -1.33
N ASP A 88 -30.72 -27.18 -2.64
CA ASP A 88 -31.33 -28.23 -3.48
C ASP A 88 -30.46 -29.51 -3.54
N LEU A 89 -29.13 -29.37 -3.59
CA LEU A 89 -28.22 -30.52 -3.60
C LEU A 89 -28.19 -31.27 -2.25
N GLU A 90 -28.31 -30.57 -1.14
CA GLU A 90 -28.37 -31.20 0.20
C GLU A 90 -29.68 -31.97 0.40
N GLN A 91 -30.79 -31.54 -0.22
CA GLN A 91 -32.06 -32.28 -0.19
C GLN A 91 -32.04 -33.54 -1.07
N ILE A 92 -31.26 -33.55 -2.16
CA ILE A 92 -31.14 -34.72 -3.05
C ILE A 92 -30.21 -35.79 -2.47
N ILE A 93 -29.17 -35.40 -1.74
CA ILE A 93 -28.21 -36.34 -1.14
C ILE A 93 -28.67 -36.80 0.26
N GLY A 94 -29.56 -36.04 0.90
CA GLY A 94 -30.09 -36.32 2.24
C GLY A 94 -31.43 -37.08 2.29
N ALA A 95 -31.95 -37.58 1.16
CA ALA A 95 -33.17 -38.39 1.06
C ALA A 95 -32.85 -39.82 0.59
#